data_AF-A0A959IJI9-F1
#
_entry.id   AF-A0A959IJI9-F1
#
_cell.length_a   1.000
_cell.length_b   1.000
_cell.length_c   1.000
_cell.angle_alpha   90.00
_cell.angle_beta   90.00
_cell.angle_gamma   90.00
#
_symmetry.space_group_name_H-M   'P 1'
#
loop_
_entity.id
_entity.type
_entity.pdbx_description
1 polymer ?
#
loop_
_entity_poly.entity_id
_entity_poly.type
_entity_poly.pdbx_seq_one_letter_code
_entity_poly.pdbx_strand_id
1 'polypeptide(L)'
;MLYLLAASCLFQPRSVAQAPCPPSSYITGVQFAPDSTIIRMAKGGDNWPVTWAADGYLYTTYGDGWGFEPKVPEKLGLGFARVEGMPPDIKGINIRSSGENKGSGRNGKK
;
A
#
# COMPACT_ATOMS: atom_id res chain seq x y z
N MET A 1 4.57 0.36 -55.62
CA MET A 1 4.79 -0.65 -54.57
C MET A 1 6.27 -0.62 -54.22
N LEU A 2 6.77 -0.24 -53.05
CA LEU A 2 6.30 0.48 -51.86
C LEU A 2 7.62 0.95 -51.21
N TYR A 3 7.81 2.25 -50.96
CA TYR A 3 8.99 2.76 -50.25
C TYR A 3 8.86 2.42 -48.76
N LEU A 4 9.80 1.69 -48.19
CA LEU A 4 9.92 1.51 -46.73
C LEU A 4 10.79 2.63 -46.16
N LEU A 5 10.15 3.61 -45.54
CA LEU A 5 10.78 4.58 -44.64
C LEU A 5 11.11 3.88 -43.32
N ALA A 6 12.40 3.68 -43.03
CA ALA A 6 12.85 3.32 -41.71
C ALA A 6 12.80 4.58 -40.82
N ALA A 7 11.78 4.68 -39.96
CA ALA A 7 11.73 5.70 -38.93
C ALA A 7 12.78 5.37 -37.84
N SER A 8 13.92 6.04 -37.88
CA SER A 8 14.92 5.99 -36.82
C SER A 8 14.32 6.63 -35.56
N CYS A 9 13.91 5.82 -34.58
CA CYS A 9 13.62 6.32 -33.23
C CYS A 9 14.94 6.78 -32.60
N LEU A 10 15.27 8.06 -32.76
CA LEU A 10 16.35 8.68 -32.00
C LEU A 10 15.92 8.69 -30.53
N PHE A 11 16.61 7.89 -29.70
CA PHE A 11 16.56 8.00 -28.25
C PHE A 11 17.06 9.40 -27.88
N GLN A 12 16.15 10.33 -27.62
CA GLN A 12 16.54 11.60 -27.02
C GLN A 12 16.88 11.35 -25.55
N PRO A 13 18.07 11.75 -25.07
CA PRO A 13 18.36 11.70 -23.64
C PRO A 13 17.34 12.61 -22.94
N ARG A 14 16.57 12.02 -22.02
CA ARG A 14 15.72 12.80 -21.11
C ARG A 14 16.63 13.80 -20.41
N SER A 15 16.34 15.10 -20.52
CA SER A 15 16.96 16.06 -19.62
C SER A 15 16.58 15.64 -18.20
N VAL A 16 17.59 15.40 -17.37
CA VAL A 16 17.36 15.19 -15.94
C VAL A 16 16.93 16.55 -15.41
N ALA A 17 15.62 16.75 -15.26
CA ALA A 17 15.10 17.94 -14.61
C ALA A 17 15.77 18.07 -13.25
N GLN A 18 16.35 19.25 -12.98
CA GLN A 18 16.99 19.52 -11.69
C GLN A 18 15.97 19.31 -10.57
N ALA A 19 16.31 18.49 -9.58
CA ALA A 19 15.40 18.19 -8.48
C ALA A 19 15.01 19.49 -7.74
N PRO A 20 13.78 19.60 -7.21
CA PRO A 20 13.31 20.82 -6.54
C PRO A 20 14.12 21.19 -5.28
N CYS A 21 14.88 20.25 -4.73
CA CYS A 21 15.73 20.43 -3.57
C CYS A 21 17.04 19.64 -3.71
N PRO A 22 18.10 20.03 -3.00
CA PRO A 22 19.34 19.26 -2.93
C PRO A 22 19.10 17.86 -2.35
N PRO A 23 19.93 16.86 -2.71
CA PRO A 23 19.90 15.55 -2.08
C PRO A 23 20.07 15.65 -0.55
N SER A 24 19.36 14.79 0.16
CA SER A 24 19.49 14.68 1.62
C SER A 24 20.84 14.07 2.01
N SER A 25 21.47 14.61 3.05
CA SER A 25 22.65 13.98 3.69
C SER A 25 22.31 12.82 4.62
N TYR A 26 21.05 12.68 5.06
CA TYR A 26 20.59 11.63 5.98
C TYR A 26 20.01 10.41 5.25
N ILE A 27 19.06 10.64 4.35
CA ILE A 27 18.48 9.64 3.46
C ILE A 27 19.27 9.64 2.15
N THR A 28 20.20 8.71 2.00
CA THR A 28 21.12 8.61 0.86
C THR A 28 20.68 7.61 -0.21
N GLY A 29 19.67 6.79 0.10
CA GLY A 29 19.15 5.78 -0.81
C GLY A 29 18.00 4.98 -0.24
N VAL A 30 17.45 4.09 -1.08
CA VAL A 30 16.41 3.14 -0.72
C VAL A 30 16.79 1.77 -1.29
N GLN A 31 16.63 0.72 -0.48
CA GLN A 31 16.75 -0.65 -0.91
C GLN A 31 15.38 -1.32 -0.79
N PHE A 32 14.87 -1.88 -1.88
CA PHE A 32 13.64 -2.65 -1.87
C PHE A 32 13.97 -4.12 -1.58
N ALA A 33 13.23 -4.71 -0.64
CA ALA A 33 13.37 -6.12 -0.32
C ALA A 33 12.87 -7.00 -1.48
N PRO A 34 13.45 -8.19 -1.70
CA PRO A 34 12.94 -9.11 -2.72
C PRO A 34 11.50 -9.52 -2.45
N ASP A 35 10.72 -9.74 -3.51
CA ASP A 35 9.31 -10.14 -3.41
C ASP A 35 9.10 -11.41 -2.55
N SER A 36 10.07 -12.34 -2.59
CA SER A 36 10.05 -13.57 -1.79
C SER A 36 10.11 -13.35 -0.28
N THR A 37 10.49 -12.15 0.17
CA THR A 37 10.56 -11.78 1.59
C THR A 37 9.30 -11.05 2.08
N ILE A 38 8.37 -10.70 1.17
CA ILE A 38 7.16 -9.94 1.50
C ILE A 38 6.09 -10.89 2.05
N ILE A 39 5.66 -10.65 3.29
CA ILE A 39 4.56 -11.39 3.92
C ILE A 39 3.23 -10.76 3.52
N ARG A 40 2.32 -11.57 2.98
CA ARG A 40 0.98 -11.13 2.52
C ARG A 40 -0.09 -11.90 3.26
N MET A 41 -0.83 -11.22 4.15
CA MET A 41 -1.86 -11.84 5.00
C MET A 41 -3.28 -11.38 4.71
N ALA A 42 -3.45 -10.39 3.83
CA ALA A 42 -4.74 -9.81 3.48
C ALA A 42 -4.76 -9.42 1.99
N LYS A 43 -5.97 -9.13 1.46
CA LYS A 43 -6.19 -8.69 0.08
C LYS A 43 -7.08 -7.44 0.06
N GLY A 44 -6.79 -6.49 -0.82
CA GLY A 44 -7.38 -5.15 -0.81
C GLY A 44 -6.56 -4.21 0.09
N GLY A 45 -7.17 -3.17 0.67
CA GLY A 45 -6.47 -2.29 1.60
C GLY A 45 -5.78 -1.11 0.92
N ASP A 46 -6.48 -0.33 0.10
CA ASP A 46 -5.88 0.79 -0.65
C ASP A 46 -5.40 1.94 0.25
N ASN A 47 -6.06 2.16 1.38
CA ASN A 47 -5.64 3.06 2.43
C ASN A 47 -5.35 2.27 3.70
N TRP A 48 -4.22 2.57 4.35
CA TRP A 48 -3.75 1.86 5.54
C TRP A 48 -3.15 2.80 6.61
N PRO A 49 -3.92 3.78 7.15
CA PRO A 49 -3.47 4.58 8.28
C PRO A 49 -3.21 3.70 9.51
N VAL A 50 -2.02 3.80 10.08
CA VAL A 50 -1.57 2.91 11.15
C VAL A 50 -0.80 3.67 12.23
N THR A 51 -0.97 3.28 13.49
CA THR A 51 -0.21 3.80 14.64
C THR A 51 0.13 2.70 15.63
N TRP A 52 1.18 2.91 16.41
CA TRP A 52 1.47 2.14 17.61
C TRP A 52 0.50 2.49 18.74
N ALA A 53 0.15 1.50 19.55
CA ALA A 53 -0.52 1.67 20.84
C ALA A 53 0.41 1.32 22.01
N ALA A 54 0.00 1.64 23.23
CA ALA A 54 0.78 1.43 24.44
C ALA A 54 1.03 -0.05 24.79
N ASP A 55 0.21 -0.96 24.23
CA ASP A 55 0.37 -2.41 24.37
C ASP A 55 1.43 -3.00 23.40
N GLY A 56 2.09 -2.14 22.61
CA GLY A 56 3.11 -2.56 21.66
C GLY A 56 2.54 -3.18 20.38
N TYR A 57 1.24 -3.01 20.10
CA TYR A 57 0.64 -3.45 18.85
C TYR A 57 0.41 -2.29 17.89
N LEU A 58 0.30 -2.62 16.61
CA LEU A 58 -0.08 -1.68 15.56
C LEU A 58 -1.59 -1.74 15.36
N TYR A 59 -2.25 -0.59 15.40
CA TYR A 59 -3.67 -0.44 15.11
C TYR A 59 -3.83 0.31 13.80
N THR A 60 -4.67 -0.22 12.93
CA THR A 60 -4.85 0.31 11.57
C THR A 60 -6.31 0.35 11.19
N THR A 61 -6.66 1.33 10.36
CA THR A 61 -7.83 1.20 9.49
C THR A 61 -7.39 0.62 8.14
N TYR A 62 -8.32 0.02 7.42
CA TYR A 62 -8.11 -0.40 6.04
C TYR A 62 -9.29 0.03 5.16
N GLY A 63 -8.96 0.58 3.99
CA GLY A 63 -9.93 0.90 2.94
C GLY A 63 -10.10 -0.24 1.93
N ASP A 64 -11.28 -0.34 1.31
CA ASP A 64 -11.55 -1.26 0.20
C ASP A 64 -10.99 -2.69 0.38
N GLY A 65 -11.34 -3.32 1.50
CA GLY A 65 -10.75 -4.60 1.91
C GLY A 65 -11.67 -5.49 2.73
N TRP A 66 -11.22 -6.73 2.94
CA TRP A 66 -11.90 -7.74 3.76
C TRP A 66 -11.19 -8.01 5.10
N GLY A 67 -10.11 -7.28 5.36
CA GLY A 67 -9.23 -7.53 6.51
C GLY A 67 -8.36 -8.78 6.36
N PHE A 68 -7.85 -9.25 7.50
CA PHE A 68 -7.09 -10.50 7.65
C PHE A 68 -8.02 -11.71 7.71
N GLU A 69 -7.47 -12.92 7.77
CA GLU A 69 -8.28 -14.13 8.03
C GLU A 69 -8.70 -14.23 9.50
N PRO A 70 -9.95 -14.65 9.81
CA PRO A 70 -11.04 -14.90 8.87
C PRO A 70 -11.58 -13.58 8.29
N LYS A 71 -11.68 -13.53 6.97
CA LYS A 71 -12.20 -12.36 6.24
C LYS A 71 -13.65 -12.05 6.62
N VAL A 72 -14.01 -10.77 6.58
CA VAL A 72 -15.42 -10.39 6.61
C VAL A 72 -16.15 -10.88 5.35
N PRO A 73 -17.48 -11.10 5.36
CA PRO A 73 -18.19 -11.67 4.21
C PRO A 73 -18.23 -10.76 2.98
N GLU A 74 -18.20 -9.45 3.18
CA GLU A 74 -18.30 -8.43 2.12
C GLU A 74 -17.19 -7.40 2.25
N LYS A 75 -16.80 -6.79 1.13
CA LYS A 75 -15.75 -5.76 1.12
C LYS A 75 -16.22 -4.54 1.91
N LEU A 76 -15.40 -4.08 2.84
CA LEU A 76 -15.62 -2.82 3.55
C LEU A 76 -14.89 -1.69 2.84
N GLY A 77 -15.51 -0.51 2.82
CA GLY A 77 -14.85 0.75 2.48
C GLY A 77 -14.02 1.30 3.63
N LEU A 78 -14.36 0.95 4.88
CA LEU A 78 -13.55 1.19 6.07
C LEU A 78 -13.71 0.02 7.05
N GLY A 79 -12.60 -0.64 7.35
CA GLY A 79 -12.49 -1.62 8.42
C GLY A 79 -11.36 -1.28 9.39
N PHE A 80 -11.27 -2.03 10.48
CA PHE A 80 -10.27 -1.85 11.53
C PHE A 80 -9.55 -3.17 11.79
N ALA A 81 -8.26 -3.10 12.04
CA ALA A 81 -7.47 -4.26 12.40
C ALA A 81 -6.34 -3.91 13.36
N ARG A 82 -5.82 -4.94 14.01
CA ARG A 82 -4.60 -4.91 14.81
C ARG A 82 -3.57 -5.85 14.20
N VAL A 83 -2.31 -5.45 14.22
CA VAL A 83 -1.17 -6.28 13.87
C VAL A 83 -0.29 -6.45 15.10
N GLU A 84 0.08 -7.70 15.37
CA GLU A 84 0.91 -8.12 16.49
C GLU A 84 2.12 -8.91 16.01
N GLY A 85 3.16 -8.95 16.85
CA GLY A 85 4.38 -9.72 16.57
C GLY A 85 5.35 -8.97 15.67
N MET A 86 6.36 -9.69 15.20
CA MET A 86 7.44 -9.17 14.36
C MET A 86 7.64 -10.11 13.18
N PRO A 87 7.96 -9.62 11.97
CA PRO A 87 8.24 -10.50 10.84
C PRO A 87 9.35 -11.52 11.17
N PRO A 88 9.19 -12.82 10.79
CA PRO A 88 8.10 -13.34 9.98
C PRO A 88 6.82 -13.72 10.75
N ASP A 89 6.89 -13.77 12.08
CA ASP A 89 5.83 -14.22 12.97
C ASP A 89 4.85 -13.07 13.33
N ILE A 90 4.18 -12.54 12.31
CA ILE A 90 3.14 -11.52 12.48
C ILE A 90 1.74 -12.14 12.49
N LYS A 91 0.83 -11.50 13.23
CA LYS A 91 -0.59 -11.83 13.26
C LYS A 91 -1.42 -10.59 12.95
N GLY A 92 -2.35 -10.72 12.01
CA GLY A 92 -3.36 -9.71 11.74
C GLY A 92 -4.71 -10.13 12.30
N ILE A 93 -5.37 -9.26 13.05
CA ILE A 93 -6.64 -9.53 13.72
C ILE A 93 -7.64 -8.45 13.34
N ASN A 94 -8.78 -8.83 12.78
CA ASN A 94 -9.85 -7.89 12.46
C ASN A 94 -10.55 -7.42 13.74
N ILE A 95 -10.77 -6.11 13.85
CA ILE A 95 -11.51 -5.50 14.96
C ILE A 95 -12.86 -5.05 14.42
N ARG A 96 -13.94 -5.63 14.95
CA ARG A 96 -15.31 -5.21 14.59
C ARG A 96 -15.72 -3.99 15.38
N SER A 97 -16.29 -3.01 14.69
CA SER A 97 -16.68 -1.74 15.27
C SER A 97 -17.91 -1.17 14.58
N SER A 98 -18.74 -0.41 15.30
CA SER A 98 -19.83 0.37 14.72
C SER A 98 -19.35 1.50 13.79
N GLY A 99 -18.04 1.80 13.79
CA GLY A 99 -17.42 2.74 12.86
C GLY A 99 -17.12 2.18 11.47
N GLU A 100 -17.31 0.87 11.24
CA GLU A 100 -17.10 0.27 9.92
C GLU A 100 -18.11 0.78 8.90
N ASN A 101 -17.70 0.84 7.63
CA ASN A 101 -18.63 1.17 6.55
C ASN A 101 -18.34 0.39 5.26
N LYS A 102 -19.39 0.22 4.46
CA LYS A 102 -19.35 -0.51 3.17
C LYS A 102 -19.23 0.42 1.97
N GLY A 103 -19.23 1.73 2.18
CA GLY A 103 -19.22 2.71 1.10
C GLY A 103 -17.84 2.78 0.47
N SER A 104 -17.74 2.51 -0.83
CA SER A 104 -16.50 2.58 -1.59
C SER A 104 -16.51 3.72 -2.60
N GLY A 105 -15.34 4.29 -2.91
CA GLY A 105 -15.18 5.32 -3.94
C GLY A 105 -16.11 6.51 -3.74
N ARG A 106 -16.89 6.86 -4.77
CA ARG A 106 -17.86 7.98 -4.72
C ARG A 106 -18.94 7.82 -3.64
N ASN A 107 -19.22 6.58 -3.24
CA ASN A 107 -20.24 6.27 -2.24
C ASN A 107 -19.65 6.10 -0.83
N GLY A 108 -18.34 6.31 -0.66
CA GLY A 108 -17.68 6.28 0.65
C GLY A 108 -18.12 7.46 1.51
N LYS A 109 -18.38 7.19 2.79
CA LYS A 109 -18.54 8.26 3.79
C LYS A 109 -17.14 8.87 4.03
N LYS A 110 -17.02 10.17 3.83
CA LYS A 110 -15.79 10.94 4.09
C LYS A 110 -15.77 11.45 5.52
#